data_AF-L0EID6-F1
#
_entry.id   AF-L0EID6-F1
#
_cell.length_a   1.000
_cell.length_b   1.000
_cell.length_c   1.000
_cell.angle_alpha   90.00
_cell.angle_beta   90.00
_cell.angle_gamma   90.00
#
_symmetry.space_group_name_H-M   'P 1'
#
loop_
_entity.id
_entity.type
_entity.pdbx_description
1 polymer ?
#
loop_
_entity_poly.entity_id
_entity_poly.type
_entity_poly.pdbx_seq_one_letter_code
_entity_poly.pdbx_strand_id
1 'polypeptide(L)'
;MKKGENMNRIFLATPDRDETEWLADELSEYGRIIRTIDSLDFFIPQWESVEANVVIFMESIIQSEESFQKLIRRIREDRPATTIMFIYYRDEDDFIQNLTNDGINCINYMDLEPGLVEARLTGVTTPYRPQAHSGSEEQPEETHRQSTDSLSNEGDIEDRQTDHADDDPADKVKSGPGYGAMIGSAAKELGRQLSTTGSRFFDLIENKKNEIREKKKAAINIVQTDELDLDLDPVIERNIKRRTRDRFAGITAVIAVTGVNRGVGCTHTSILIANHLARQGYSVAVADHVI
;
A
#
# COMPACT_ATOMS: atom_id res chain seq x y z
N MET A 1 9.20 -10.83 -36.60
CA MET A 1 8.85 -11.98 -35.74
C MET A 1 8.96 -11.51 -34.30
N LYS A 2 7.84 -11.17 -33.64
CA LYS A 2 7.87 -10.89 -32.20
C LYS A 2 8.10 -12.23 -31.52
N LYS A 3 9.30 -12.42 -30.99
CA LYS A 3 9.68 -13.51 -30.10
C LYS A 3 8.51 -13.68 -29.12
N GLY A 4 7.93 -14.87 -29.05
CA GLY A 4 6.93 -15.16 -28.03
C GLY A 4 7.62 -14.98 -26.69
N GLU A 5 7.48 -13.78 -26.13
CA GLU A 5 8.00 -13.44 -24.82
C GLU A 5 7.26 -14.37 -23.88
N ASN A 6 8.00 -15.30 -23.26
CA ASN A 6 7.49 -16.10 -22.18
C ASN A 6 7.18 -15.12 -21.05
N MET A 7 5.94 -14.65 -21.02
CA MET A 7 5.44 -13.75 -20.00
C MET A 7 5.66 -14.41 -18.64
N ASN A 8 6.26 -13.68 -17.70
CA ASN A 8 6.61 -14.24 -16.41
C ASN A 8 5.35 -14.74 -15.70
N ARG A 9 5.44 -15.94 -15.13
CA ARG A 9 4.36 -16.57 -14.37
C ARG A 9 4.59 -16.31 -12.90
N ILE A 10 3.68 -15.56 -12.29
CA ILE A 10 3.83 -15.05 -10.93
C ILE A 10 2.90 -15.83 -9.99
N PHE A 11 3.46 -16.32 -8.89
CA PHE A 11 2.73 -16.91 -7.78
C PHE A 11 2.69 -15.88 -6.64
N LEU A 12 1.50 -15.48 -6.21
CA LEU A 12 1.34 -14.50 -5.15
C LEU A 12 0.80 -15.18 -3.88
N ALA A 13 1.42 -14.86 -2.75
CA ALA A 13 1.01 -15.33 -1.43
C ALA A 13 0.61 -14.12 -0.57
N THR A 14 -0.70 -13.84 -0.53
CA THR A 14 -1.31 -12.81 0.30
C THR A 14 -2.76 -13.17 0.68
N PRO A 15 -3.18 -12.92 1.94
CA PRO A 15 -4.59 -12.97 2.31
C PRO A 15 -5.39 -11.73 1.86
N ASP A 16 -4.74 -10.65 1.41
CA ASP A 16 -5.39 -9.40 1.03
C ASP A 16 -5.69 -9.35 -0.47
N ARG A 17 -6.96 -9.11 -0.78
CA ARG A 17 -7.44 -8.99 -2.15
C ARG A 17 -7.03 -7.67 -2.79
N ASP A 18 -6.99 -6.58 -2.04
CA ASP A 18 -6.65 -5.26 -2.56
C ASP A 18 -5.17 -5.24 -2.97
N GLU A 19 -4.30 -5.89 -2.20
CA GLU A 19 -2.88 -6.13 -2.57
C GLU A 19 -2.76 -6.96 -3.85
N THR A 20 -3.63 -7.96 -4.01
CA THR A 20 -3.65 -8.80 -5.23
C THR A 20 -4.05 -7.99 -6.47
N GLU A 21 -5.09 -7.16 -6.36
CA GLU A 21 -5.55 -6.30 -7.46
C GLU A 21 -4.48 -5.26 -7.81
N TRP A 22 -3.89 -4.62 -6.80
CA TRP A 22 -2.80 -3.66 -7.00
C TRP A 22 -1.56 -4.29 -7.67
N LEU A 23 -1.08 -5.44 -7.18
CA LEU A 23 0.06 -6.14 -7.78
C LEU A 23 -0.24 -6.66 -9.20
N ALA A 24 -1.49 -7.02 -9.49
CA ALA A 24 -1.90 -7.45 -10.83
C ALA A 24 -1.79 -6.30 -11.84
N ASP A 25 -2.20 -5.10 -11.43
CA ASP A 25 -2.12 -3.90 -12.26
C ASP A 25 -0.65 -3.45 -12.44
N GLU A 26 0.09 -3.36 -11.34
CA GLU A 26 1.51 -2.97 -11.29
C GLU A 26 2.40 -3.91 -12.13
N LEU A 27 2.14 -5.22 -12.12
CA LEU A 27 2.97 -6.21 -12.82
C LEU A 27 2.41 -6.62 -14.19
N SER A 28 1.41 -5.93 -14.70
CA SER A 28 0.72 -6.29 -15.94
C SER A 28 1.61 -6.31 -17.19
N GLU A 29 2.67 -5.50 -17.22
CA GLU A 29 3.68 -5.48 -18.29
C GLU A 29 4.79 -6.52 -18.06
N TYR A 30 5.11 -6.81 -16.80
CA TYR A 30 6.17 -7.75 -16.41
C TYR A 30 5.74 -9.22 -16.52
N GLY A 31 4.52 -9.54 -16.14
CA GLY A 31 4.05 -10.92 -16.01
C GLY A 31 2.56 -11.05 -15.71
N ARG A 32 2.13 -12.29 -15.46
CA ARG A 32 0.76 -12.59 -15.05
C ARG A 32 0.76 -13.37 -13.76
N ILE A 33 -0.05 -12.91 -12.81
CA ILE A 33 -0.41 -13.68 -11.62
C ILE A 33 -1.24 -14.89 -12.05
N ILE A 34 -0.68 -16.08 -11.90
CA ILE A 34 -1.31 -17.34 -12.28
C ILE A 34 -2.01 -18.01 -11.10
N ARG A 35 -1.62 -17.67 -9.88
CA ARG A 35 -2.18 -18.23 -8.66
C ARG A 35 -1.98 -17.25 -7.50
N THR A 36 -2.99 -17.17 -6.65
CA THR A 36 -2.94 -16.49 -5.35
C THR A 36 -3.32 -17.48 -4.26
N ILE A 37 -2.64 -17.42 -3.12
CA ILE A 37 -3.00 -18.17 -1.91
C ILE A 37 -3.03 -17.24 -0.70
N ASP A 38 -3.89 -17.55 0.26
CA ASP A 38 -4.11 -16.80 1.50
C ASP A 38 -3.43 -17.43 2.74
N SER A 39 -2.87 -18.64 2.61
CA SER A 39 -2.10 -19.32 3.65
C SER A 39 -0.91 -20.11 3.07
N LEU A 40 0.19 -20.16 3.83
CA LEU A 40 1.37 -20.97 3.50
C LEU A 40 1.18 -22.48 3.71
N ASP A 41 0.13 -22.91 4.42
CA ASP A 41 -0.11 -24.33 4.73
C ASP A 41 -0.21 -25.22 3.48
N PHE A 42 -0.70 -24.64 2.38
CA PHE A 42 -0.85 -25.31 1.09
C PHE A 42 0.04 -24.72 0.00
N PHE A 43 1.04 -23.92 0.37
CA PHE A 43 1.91 -23.25 -0.59
C PHE A 43 2.60 -24.26 -1.51
N ILE A 44 3.30 -25.24 -0.94
CA ILE A 44 4.13 -26.17 -1.70
C ILE A 44 3.33 -26.96 -2.74
N PRO A 45 2.23 -27.66 -2.41
CA PRO A 45 1.47 -28.38 -3.42
C PRO A 45 0.92 -27.48 -4.53
N GLN A 46 0.50 -26.26 -4.20
CA GLN A 46 -0.03 -25.33 -5.19
C GLN A 46 1.07 -24.73 -6.07
N TRP A 47 2.20 -24.35 -5.48
CA TRP A 47 3.35 -23.83 -6.20
C TRP A 47 3.99 -24.90 -7.10
N GLU A 48 4.10 -26.15 -6.65
CA GLU A 48 4.62 -27.25 -7.48
C GLU A 48 3.71 -27.52 -8.69
N SER A 49 2.38 -27.41 -8.50
CA SER A 49 1.38 -27.62 -9.56
C SER A 49 1.41 -26.58 -10.68
N VAL A 50 2.14 -25.48 -10.47
CA VAL A 50 2.28 -24.42 -11.46
C VAL A 50 3.74 -24.10 -11.74
N GLU A 51 4.08 -23.85 -12.99
CA GLU A 51 5.45 -23.45 -13.35
C GLU A 51 5.56 -21.92 -13.20
N ALA A 52 5.52 -21.44 -11.95
CA ALA A 52 5.80 -20.05 -11.63
C ALA A 52 7.31 -19.83 -11.60
N ASN A 53 7.76 -18.76 -12.26
CA ASN A 53 9.17 -18.35 -12.26
C ASN A 53 9.44 -17.27 -11.21
N VAL A 54 8.37 -16.62 -10.74
CA VAL A 54 8.42 -15.56 -9.73
C VAL A 54 7.45 -15.91 -8.62
N VAL A 55 7.91 -15.77 -7.37
CA VAL A 55 7.09 -15.93 -6.17
C VAL A 55 7.18 -14.66 -5.37
N ILE A 56 6.03 -14.08 -5.03
CA ILE A 56 5.91 -12.89 -4.20
C ILE A 56 5.18 -13.28 -2.91
N PHE A 57 5.80 -12.97 -1.77
CA PHE A 57 5.22 -13.16 -0.45
C PHE A 57 4.96 -11.80 0.19
N MET A 58 3.75 -11.62 0.73
CA MET A 58 3.42 -10.51 1.63
C MET A 58 3.66 -10.96 3.07
N GLU A 59 4.22 -10.10 3.92
CA GLU A 59 4.49 -10.44 5.33
C GLU A 59 3.25 -10.91 6.10
N SER A 60 2.07 -10.46 5.71
CA SER A 60 0.79 -10.81 6.34
C SER A 60 0.47 -12.31 6.30
N ILE A 61 1.12 -13.08 5.43
CA ILE A 61 0.96 -14.53 5.33
C ILE A 61 1.93 -15.32 6.24
N ILE A 62 2.95 -14.65 6.79
CA ILE A 62 3.99 -15.30 7.60
C ILE A 62 3.51 -15.44 9.04
N GLN A 63 3.41 -16.69 9.50
CA GLN A 63 3.08 -17.00 10.90
C GLN A 63 4.33 -17.17 11.77
N SER A 64 5.45 -17.59 11.16
CA SER A 64 6.70 -17.89 11.84
C SER A 64 7.87 -17.69 10.89
N GLU A 65 8.82 -16.86 11.29
CA GLU A 65 10.04 -16.58 10.52
C GLU A 65 10.86 -17.83 10.24
N GLU A 66 11.00 -18.72 11.22
CA GLU A 66 11.73 -19.99 11.06
C GLU A 66 11.05 -20.90 10.01
N SER A 67 9.72 -20.97 10.03
CA SER A 67 8.95 -21.76 9.06
C SER A 67 9.06 -21.17 7.65
N PHE A 68 9.05 -19.84 7.54
CA PHE A 68 9.25 -19.14 6.28
C PHE A 68 10.65 -19.35 5.72
N GLN A 69 11.70 -19.24 6.53
CA GLN A 69 13.07 -19.52 6.10
C GLN A 69 13.25 -20.95 5.59
N LYS A 70 12.65 -21.94 6.28
CA LYS A 70 12.63 -23.34 5.80
C LYS A 70 11.94 -23.46 4.44
N LEU A 71 10.83 -22.74 4.25
CA LEU A 71 10.11 -22.70 2.98
C LEU A 71 10.98 -22.11 1.86
N ILE A 72 11.65 -20.98 2.10
CA ILE A 72 12.51 -20.36 1.09
C ILE A 72 13.67 -21.27 0.69
N ARG A 73 14.32 -21.92 1.67
CA ARG A 73 15.38 -22.90 1.39
C ARG A 73 14.88 -24.01 0.48
N ARG A 74 13.70 -24.57 0.78
CA ARG A 74 13.08 -25.60 -0.06
C ARG A 74 12.81 -25.12 -1.50
N ILE A 75 12.24 -23.93 -1.67
CA ILE A 75 11.99 -23.36 -3.02
C ILE A 75 13.30 -23.27 -3.81
N ARG A 76 14.40 -22.87 -3.17
CA ARG A 76 15.72 -22.73 -3.80
C ARG A 76 16.36 -24.07 -4.15
N GLU A 77 16.19 -25.07 -3.29
CA GLU A 77 16.65 -26.44 -3.55
C GLU A 77 15.88 -27.05 -4.74
N ASP A 78 14.56 -26.88 -4.77
CA ASP A 78 13.68 -27.49 -5.78
C ASP A 78 13.77 -26.76 -7.14
N ARG A 79 13.81 -25.42 -7.13
CA ARG A 79 13.82 -24.57 -8.33
C ARG A 79 14.72 -23.33 -8.14
N PRO A 80 16.05 -23.46 -8.27
CA PRO A 80 17.01 -22.38 -7.98
C PRO A 80 16.88 -21.16 -8.92
N ALA A 81 16.25 -21.32 -10.08
CA ALA A 81 16.00 -20.22 -11.01
C ALA A 81 14.79 -19.35 -10.63
N THR A 82 14.05 -19.71 -9.59
CA THR A 82 12.86 -18.97 -9.14
C THR A 82 13.28 -17.64 -8.51
N THR A 83 12.78 -16.52 -9.03
CA THR A 83 12.92 -15.22 -8.38
C THR A 83 11.97 -15.14 -7.20
N ILE A 84 12.50 -14.83 -6.02
CA ILE A 84 11.71 -14.69 -4.80
C ILE A 84 11.73 -13.21 -4.39
N MET A 85 10.55 -12.68 -4.12
CA MET A 85 10.35 -11.35 -3.57
C MET A 85 9.56 -11.43 -2.27
N PHE A 86 9.95 -10.60 -1.32
CA PHE A 86 9.30 -10.47 -0.03
C PHE A 86 8.97 -9.00 0.25
N ILE A 87 7.68 -8.71 0.44
CA ILE A 87 7.19 -7.37 0.77
C ILE A 87 6.79 -7.36 2.24
N TYR A 88 7.43 -6.50 3.04
CA TYR A 88 7.33 -6.48 4.50
C TYR A 88 6.88 -5.12 5.02
N TYR A 89 6.16 -5.05 6.14
CA TYR A 89 5.62 -3.83 6.75
C TYR A 89 6.17 -3.61 8.16
N ARG A 90 7.49 -3.74 8.31
CA ARG A 90 8.20 -3.53 9.58
C ARG A 90 9.54 -2.85 9.38
N ASP A 91 10.22 -2.52 10.47
CA ASP A 91 11.59 -2.03 10.43
C ASP A 91 12.54 -3.12 9.94
N GLU A 92 13.63 -2.72 9.29
CA GLU A 92 14.66 -3.65 8.86
C GLU A 92 15.38 -4.24 10.07
N ASP A 93 15.33 -5.56 10.19
CA ASP A 93 15.93 -6.32 11.28
C ASP A 93 16.78 -7.49 10.74
N ASP A 94 17.33 -8.29 11.67
CA ASP A 94 18.19 -9.43 11.33
C ASP A 94 17.52 -10.42 10.37
N PHE A 95 16.21 -10.61 10.47
CA PHE A 95 15.50 -11.52 9.57
C PHE A 95 15.43 -10.96 8.15
N ILE A 96 15.08 -9.68 7.98
CA ILE A 96 15.08 -9.03 6.66
C ILE A 96 16.48 -9.02 6.04
N GLN A 97 17.50 -8.71 6.85
CA GLN A 97 18.90 -8.73 6.41
C GLN A 97 19.33 -10.14 5.99
N ASN A 98 18.95 -11.18 6.75
CA ASN A 98 19.24 -12.56 6.39
C ASN A 98 18.59 -12.97 5.06
N LEU A 99 17.32 -12.62 4.84
CA LEU A 99 16.65 -12.87 3.57
C LEU A 99 17.33 -12.13 2.40
N THR A 100 17.76 -10.89 2.64
CA THR A 100 18.47 -10.08 1.65
C THR A 100 19.85 -10.65 1.34
N ASN A 101 20.60 -11.10 2.35
CA ASN A 101 21.89 -11.79 2.20
C ASN A 101 21.76 -13.11 1.44
N ASP A 102 20.64 -13.80 1.62
CA ASP A 102 20.31 -14.96 0.81
C ASP A 102 20.08 -14.54 -0.66
N GLY A 103 19.77 -13.28 -0.97
CA GLY A 103 19.51 -12.80 -2.33
C GLY A 103 18.02 -12.81 -2.69
N ILE A 104 17.15 -12.68 -1.68
CA ILE A 104 15.73 -12.45 -1.86
C ILE A 104 15.51 -10.94 -2.07
N ASN A 105 14.61 -10.57 -2.98
CA ASN A 105 14.25 -9.17 -3.19
C ASN A 105 13.32 -8.73 -2.06
N CYS A 106 13.86 -8.11 -1.02
CA CYS A 106 13.09 -7.55 0.08
C CYS A 106 12.71 -6.09 -0.22
N ILE A 107 11.43 -5.73 -0.05
CA ILE A 107 10.93 -4.36 -0.21
C ILE A 107 10.05 -3.99 0.98
N ASN A 108 10.32 -2.85 1.61
CA ASN A 108 9.44 -2.32 2.63
C ASN A 108 8.15 -1.81 1.96
N TYR A 109 7.00 -2.19 2.50
CA TYR A 109 5.69 -1.77 2.06
C TYR A 109 5.55 -0.23 2.06
N MET A 110 6.18 0.44 3.02
CA MET A 110 6.18 1.90 3.12
C MET A 110 6.97 2.59 1.99
N ASP A 111 7.87 1.86 1.34
CA ASP A 111 8.69 2.35 0.23
C ASP A 111 8.11 1.97 -1.14
N LEU A 112 6.91 1.36 -1.18
CA LEU A 112 6.28 0.96 -2.45
C LEU A 112 5.84 2.18 -3.26
N GLU A 113 6.63 2.49 -4.29
CA GLU A 113 6.26 3.42 -5.34
C GLU A 113 5.80 2.67 -6.60
N PRO A 114 4.91 3.26 -7.42
CA PRO A 114 4.55 2.70 -8.72
C PRO A 114 5.78 2.46 -9.60
N GLY A 115 5.88 1.28 -10.20
CA GLY A 115 7.00 0.79 -11.00
C GLY A 115 8.15 0.17 -10.19
N LEU A 116 8.19 0.31 -8.86
CA LEU A 116 9.31 -0.18 -8.05
C LEU A 116 9.37 -1.71 -8.03
N VAL A 117 8.22 -2.37 -7.93
CA VAL A 117 8.15 -3.84 -7.86
C VAL A 117 8.65 -4.43 -9.17
N GLU A 118 8.19 -3.90 -10.30
CA GLU A 118 8.63 -4.30 -11.63
C GLU A 118 10.13 -4.03 -11.84
N ALA A 119 10.62 -2.85 -11.47
CA ALA A 119 12.04 -2.49 -11.59
C ALA A 119 12.94 -3.48 -10.81
N ARG A 120 12.54 -3.82 -9.57
CA ARG A 120 13.27 -4.78 -8.74
C ARG A 120 13.24 -6.18 -9.36
N LEU A 121 12.10 -6.63 -9.89
CA LEU A 121 11.98 -7.94 -10.53
C LEU A 121 12.72 -8.06 -11.87
N THR A 122 12.88 -6.95 -12.60
CA THR A 122 13.66 -6.90 -13.85
C THR A 122 15.16 -6.73 -13.63
N GLY A 123 15.57 -6.41 -12.39
CA GLY A 123 16.96 -6.08 -12.06
C GLY A 123 17.41 -4.71 -12.62
N VAL A 124 16.47 -3.89 -13.07
CA VAL A 124 16.75 -2.51 -13.50
C VAL A 124 16.80 -1.65 -12.25
N THR A 125 17.98 -1.13 -11.92
CA THR A 125 18.09 -0.08 -10.91
C THR A 125 17.38 1.16 -11.44
N THR A 126 16.18 1.43 -10.92
CA THR A 126 15.53 2.73 -11.11
C THR A 126 16.48 3.80 -10.59
N PRO A 127 16.75 4.87 -11.34
CA PRO A 127 17.47 6.01 -10.81
C PRO A 127 16.58 6.60 -9.73
N TYR A 128 16.86 6.23 -8.47
CA TYR A 128 16.25 6.83 -7.30
C TYR A 128 16.36 8.34 -7.48
N ARG A 129 15.22 9.00 -7.67
CA ARG A 129 15.12 10.45 -7.66
C ARG A 129 14.68 10.77 -6.25
N PRO A 130 15.60 11.12 -5.32
CA PRO A 130 15.19 11.58 -4.01
C PRO A 130 14.23 12.74 -4.25
N GLN A 131 12.97 12.54 -3.91
CA GLN A 131 12.05 13.66 -3.81
C GLN A 131 12.55 14.42 -2.60
N ALA A 132 13.36 15.44 -2.85
CA ALA A 132 13.68 16.44 -1.85
C ALA A 132 12.33 17.01 -1.40
N HIS A 133 11.84 16.54 -0.25
CA HIS A 133 10.85 17.26 0.52
C HIS A 133 11.47 18.61 0.83
N SER A 134 11.20 19.60 -0.03
CA SER A 134 11.49 20.99 0.24
C SER A 134 10.50 21.42 1.31
N GLY A 135 10.78 21.03 2.56
CA GLY A 135 10.22 21.66 3.74
C GLY A 135 10.65 23.12 3.68
N SER A 136 9.71 23.99 3.33
CA SER A 136 9.81 25.40 3.65
C SER A 136 9.79 25.53 5.17
N GLU A 137 10.97 25.48 5.79
CA GLU A 137 11.18 26.00 7.14
C GLU A 137 10.89 27.50 7.12
N GLU A 138 9.74 27.88 7.66
CA GLU A 138 9.53 29.23 8.16
C GLU A 138 10.48 29.45 9.35
N GLN A 139 11.53 30.26 9.12
CA GLN A 139 12.38 30.79 10.18
C GLN A 139 11.54 31.63 11.17
N PRO A 140 11.65 31.40 12.49
CA PRO A 140 11.29 32.42 13.46
C PRO A 140 12.46 33.41 13.62
N GLU A 141 12.14 34.69 13.48
CA GLU A 141 13.05 35.82 13.65
C GLU A 141 13.79 35.80 15.00
N GLU A 142 15.07 36.15 14.93
CA GLU A 142 15.95 36.41 16.07
C GLU A 142 15.44 37.55 16.96
N THR A 143 15.60 37.42 18.28
CA THR A 143 15.78 38.58 19.15
C THR A 143 16.97 38.36 20.07
N HIS A 144 17.87 39.34 19.99
CA HIS A 144 19.22 39.41 20.52
C HIS A 144 19.29 39.87 21.99
N ARG A 145 20.47 39.68 22.60
CA ARG A 145 21.05 40.16 23.89
C ARG A 145 21.04 39.13 25.02
N GLN A 146 22.10 38.91 25.81
CA GLN A 146 23.38 39.61 26.00
C GLN A 146 24.36 38.69 26.76
N SER A 147 25.64 39.02 26.65
CA SER A 147 26.85 38.42 27.22
C SER A 147 26.84 38.17 28.73
N THR A 148 27.66 37.23 29.21
CA THR A 148 28.89 37.47 29.99
C THR A 148 29.66 36.18 30.28
N ASP A 149 30.93 36.19 29.91
CA ASP A 149 32.11 35.82 30.69
C ASP A 149 32.24 34.46 31.41
N SER A 150 33.30 33.76 30.99
CA SER A 150 34.47 33.38 31.81
C SER A 150 34.77 31.88 32.02
N LEU A 151 35.95 31.54 31.48
CA LEU A 151 37.09 30.81 32.07
C LEU A 151 37.23 29.28 31.86
N SER A 152 38.27 29.00 31.06
CA SER A 152 39.36 28.02 31.23
C SER A 152 39.03 26.54 31.39
N ASN A 153 39.55 25.72 30.48
CA ASN A 153 40.58 24.76 30.90
C ASN A 153 41.52 24.35 29.76
N GLU A 154 42.80 24.31 30.11
CA GLU A 154 43.92 23.77 29.34
C GLU A 154 43.78 22.25 29.18
N GLY A 155 44.36 21.73 28.10
CA GLY A 155 44.48 20.29 27.86
C GLY A 155 45.17 20.02 26.54
N ASP A 156 46.50 20.01 26.59
CA ASP A 156 47.42 19.51 25.56
C ASP A 156 46.92 18.22 24.89
N ILE A 157 47.24 18.03 23.60
CA ILE A 157 47.70 16.75 23.02
C ILE A 157 48.17 16.98 21.56
N GLU A 158 49.48 16.77 21.40
CA GLU A 158 50.24 16.15 20.31
C GLU A 158 50.24 16.72 18.88
N ASP A 159 51.42 17.27 18.58
CA ASP A 159 52.09 17.35 17.28
C ASP A 159 51.95 16.06 16.45
N ARG A 160 51.45 16.20 15.23
CA ARG A 160 51.84 15.32 14.13
C ARG A 160 51.98 16.10 12.83
N GLN A 161 53.24 16.25 12.42
CA GLN A 161 53.70 16.72 11.13
C GLN A 161 53.02 15.96 9.98
N THR A 162 52.69 16.68 8.91
CA THR A 162 53.01 16.27 7.55
C THR A 162 53.03 17.49 6.64
N ASP A 163 54.23 17.81 6.18
CA ASP A 163 54.48 18.68 5.03
C ASP A 163 53.99 17.99 3.75
N HIS A 164 53.31 18.71 2.87
CA HIS A 164 53.75 18.82 1.47
C HIS A 164 52.97 19.91 0.73
N ALA A 165 53.74 20.73 0.04
CA ALA A 165 53.34 21.85 -0.79
C ALA A 165 53.02 21.41 -2.23
N ASP A 166 52.21 22.22 -2.90
CA ASP A 166 52.51 22.88 -4.19
C ASP A 166 51.30 22.98 -5.14
N ASP A 167 51.10 24.22 -5.57
CA ASP A 167 50.71 24.71 -6.91
C ASP A 167 49.26 24.60 -7.46
N ASP A 168 48.62 25.79 -7.45
CA ASP A 168 47.81 26.52 -8.47
C ASP A 168 47.86 26.02 -9.95
N PRO A 169 47.02 26.50 -10.91
CA PRO A 169 45.98 27.53 -10.81
C PRO A 169 44.66 27.31 -11.58
N ALA A 170 43.74 28.23 -11.28
CA ALA A 170 42.56 28.71 -12.00
C ALA A 170 42.40 28.37 -13.50
N ASP A 171 41.19 27.90 -13.86
CA ASP A 171 40.72 27.91 -15.24
C ASP A 171 39.37 28.65 -15.40
N LYS A 172 39.39 29.63 -16.30
CA LYS A 172 38.29 30.54 -16.65
C LYS A 172 37.44 29.90 -17.76
N VAL A 173 36.23 29.45 -17.44
CA VAL A 173 35.27 29.03 -18.48
C VAL A 173 34.44 30.23 -18.93
N LYS A 174 34.64 30.60 -20.20
CA LYS A 174 33.89 31.63 -20.94
C LYS A 174 32.46 31.15 -21.21
N SER A 175 31.48 31.97 -20.84
CA SER A 175 30.09 31.85 -21.27
C SER A 175 29.94 32.35 -22.72
N GLY A 176 29.49 31.46 -23.60
CA GLY A 176 29.04 31.77 -24.97
C GLY A 176 27.50 31.81 -25.06
N PRO A 177 26.93 32.51 -26.05
CA PRO A 177 25.53 32.95 -26.02
C PRO A 177 24.54 31.98 -26.72
N GLY A 178 23.33 31.91 -26.16
CA GLY A 178 22.07 31.95 -26.92
C GLY A 178 21.53 30.64 -27.49
N TYR A 179 20.42 30.13 -26.92
CA TYR A 179 19.30 29.46 -27.61
C TYR A 179 18.05 29.52 -26.71
N GLY A 180 17.55 30.73 -26.47
CA GLY A 180 16.39 30.97 -25.59
C GLY A 180 15.30 31.77 -26.28
N ALA A 181 14.77 31.29 -27.41
CA ALA A 181 13.65 31.98 -28.09
C ALA A 181 12.84 31.13 -29.10
N MET A 182 12.73 29.80 -28.94
CA MET A 182 11.87 28.99 -29.87
C MET A 182 10.99 27.91 -29.23
N ILE A 183 10.92 27.79 -27.90
CA ILE A 183 10.09 26.76 -27.22
C ILE A 183 8.77 27.34 -26.63
N GLY A 184 8.57 28.67 -26.70
CA GLY A 184 7.42 29.32 -26.06
C GLY A 184 6.06 29.20 -26.77
N SER A 185 6.02 28.92 -28.07
CA SER A 185 4.77 28.89 -28.84
C SER A 185 4.12 27.50 -28.91
N ALA A 186 4.91 26.42 -28.97
CA ALA A 186 4.38 25.05 -29.05
C ALA A 186 3.72 24.60 -27.74
N ALA A 187 4.27 24.99 -26.58
CA ALA A 187 3.71 24.64 -25.27
C ALA A 187 2.35 25.33 -24.98
N LYS A 188 2.12 26.51 -25.56
CA LYS A 188 0.89 27.29 -25.34
C LYS A 188 -0.30 26.77 -26.16
N GLU A 189 -0.04 26.12 -27.29
CA GLU A 189 -1.07 25.50 -28.14
C GLU A 189 -1.49 24.11 -27.62
N LEU A 190 -0.55 23.34 -27.05
CA LEU A 190 -0.79 22.03 -26.45
C LEU A 190 -1.64 22.11 -25.17
N GLY A 191 -1.47 23.18 -24.39
CA GLY A 191 -2.31 23.46 -23.20
C GLY A 191 -3.78 23.77 -23.53
N ARG A 192 -4.08 24.30 -24.72
CA ARG A 192 -5.46 24.58 -25.16
C ARG A 192 -6.18 23.33 -25.67
N GLN A 193 -5.47 22.39 -26.28
CA GLN A 193 -6.05 21.12 -26.76
C GLN A 193 -6.36 20.11 -25.63
N LEU A 194 -5.57 20.13 -24.54
CA LEU A 194 -5.82 19.29 -23.36
C LEU A 194 -7.04 19.75 -22.54
N SER A 195 -7.33 21.06 -22.51
CA SER A 195 -8.48 21.62 -21.77
C SER A 195 -9.85 21.21 -22.35
N THR A 196 -9.95 21.08 -23.68
CA THR A 196 -11.21 20.70 -24.36
C THR A 196 -11.45 19.19 -24.38
N THR A 197 -10.39 18.39 -24.25
CA THR A 197 -10.49 16.92 -24.17
C THR A 197 -10.75 16.45 -22.74
N GLY A 198 -10.16 17.12 -21.75
CA GLY A 198 -10.38 16.82 -20.33
C GLY A 198 -11.82 17.06 -19.88
N SER A 199 -12.44 18.18 -20.29
CA SER A 199 -13.84 18.50 -19.94
C SER A 199 -14.83 17.43 -20.42
N ARG A 200 -14.68 16.95 -21.66
CA ARG A 200 -15.52 15.87 -22.21
C ARG A 200 -15.36 14.55 -21.47
N PHE A 201 -14.18 14.26 -20.94
CA PHE A 201 -13.92 13.06 -20.17
C PHE A 201 -14.61 13.11 -18.80
N PHE A 202 -14.56 14.26 -18.12
CA PHE A 202 -15.27 14.46 -16.86
C PHE A 202 -16.80 14.45 -17.03
N ASP A 203 -17.33 15.04 -18.10
CA ASP A 203 -18.76 14.95 -18.43
C ASP A 203 -19.21 13.50 -18.68
N LEU A 204 -18.35 12.67 -19.28
CA LEU A 204 -18.62 11.25 -19.52
C LEU A 204 -18.66 10.47 -18.20
N ILE A 205 -17.75 10.77 -17.27
CA ILE A 205 -17.70 10.13 -15.94
C ILE A 205 -18.94 10.51 -15.13
N GLU A 206 -19.34 11.78 -15.14
CA GLU A 206 -20.48 12.27 -14.36
C GLU A 206 -21.80 11.70 -14.89
N ASN A 207 -21.96 11.61 -16.21
CA ASN A 207 -23.10 10.94 -16.85
C ASN A 207 -23.16 9.45 -16.49
N LYS A 208 -22.03 8.73 -16.52
CA LYS A 208 -21.98 7.30 -16.18
C LYS A 208 -22.27 7.03 -14.70
N LYS A 209 -21.84 7.93 -13.82
CA LYS A 209 -22.16 7.89 -12.38
C LYS A 209 -23.66 8.07 -12.12
N ASN A 210 -24.30 8.98 -12.84
CA ASN A 210 -25.74 9.20 -12.74
C ASN A 210 -26.55 8.00 -13.28
N GLU A 211 -26.11 7.38 -14.38
CA GLU A 211 -26.73 6.16 -14.91
C GLU A 211 -26.68 4.99 -13.91
N ILE A 212 -25.54 4.81 -13.23
CA ILE A 212 -25.39 3.77 -12.19
C ILE A 212 -26.30 4.05 -10.98
N ARG A 213 -26.47 5.32 -10.60
CA ARG A 213 -27.32 5.71 -9.47
C ARG A 213 -28.80 5.46 -9.76
N GLU A 214 -29.25 5.71 -10.99
CA GLU A 214 -30.62 5.43 -11.42
C GLU A 214 -30.87 3.92 -11.57
N LYS A 215 -29.91 3.14 -12.10
CA LYS A 215 -30.00 1.67 -12.12
C LYS A 215 -30.10 1.06 -10.72
N LYS A 216 -29.37 1.60 -9.74
CA LYS A 216 -29.47 1.17 -8.33
C LYS A 216 -30.81 1.52 -7.70
N LYS A 217 -31.39 2.69 -7.98
CA LYS A 217 -32.74 3.05 -7.51
C LYS A 217 -33.82 2.14 -8.12
N ALA A 218 -33.69 1.79 -9.40
CA ALA A 218 -34.61 0.85 -10.05
C ALA A 218 -34.53 -0.57 -9.44
N ALA A 219 -33.33 -1.04 -9.08
CA ALA A 219 -33.15 -2.34 -8.43
C ALA A 219 -33.74 -2.39 -7.01
N ILE A 220 -33.74 -1.28 -6.27
CA ILE A 220 -34.31 -1.21 -4.91
C ILE A 220 -35.85 -1.23 -4.93
N ASN A 221 -36.48 -0.68 -5.99
CA ASN A 221 -37.94 -0.71 -6.13
C ASN A 221 -38.51 -2.06 -6.60
N ILE A 222 -37.68 -3.02 -7.04
CA ILE A 222 -38.13 -4.36 -7.46
C ILE A 222 -38.29 -5.31 -6.25
N VAL A 223 -37.78 -4.96 -5.07
CA VAL A 223 -37.82 -5.83 -3.87
C VAL A 223 -39.04 -5.53 -2.98
N GLN A 224 -40.00 -4.72 -3.45
CA GLN A 224 -41.18 -4.34 -2.66
C GLN A 224 -42.50 -4.68 -3.35
N THR A 225 -42.68 -5.95 -3.73
CA THR A 225 -43.98 -6.65 -3.78
C THR A 225 -43.69 -8.11 -4.11
N ASP A 226 -43.85 -8.99 -3.14
CA ASP A 226 -44.57 -10.25 -3.28
C ASP A 226 -44.63 -10.91 -1.90
N GLU A 227 -45.82 -10.87 -1.31
CA GLU A 227 -46.19 -11.69 -0.17
C GLU A 227 -46.02 -13.16 -0.56
N LEU A 228 -44.91 -13.76 -0.13
CA LEU A 228 -44.74 -15.20 -0.14
C LEU A 228 -45.41 -15.76 1.11
N ASP A 229 -46.64 -16.24 0.91
CA ASP A 229 -47.29 -17.23 1.79
C ASP A 229 -46.41 -18.50 1.81
N LEU A 230 -45.49 -18.53 2.77
CA LEU A 230 -44.73 -19.72 3.13
C LEU A 230 -45.44 -20.36 4.31
N ASP A 231 -46.14 -21.47 4.04
CA ASP A 231 -46.65 -22.39 5.06
C ASP A 231 -45.49 -22.89 5.94
N LEU A 232 -45.25 -22.18 7.04
CA LEU A 232 -44.26 -22.53 8.05
C LEU A 232 -44.92 -23.34 9.18
N ASP A 233 -44.22 -24.41 9.58
CA ASP A 233 -44.62 -25.37 10.62
C ASP A 233 -45.25 -24.72 11.88
N PRO A 234 -46.31 -25.33 12.46
CA PRO A 234 -47.03 -24.81 13.64
C PRO A 234 -46.19 -24.72 14.93
N VAL A 235 -44.93 -25.17 14.90
CA VAL A 235 -43.96 -25.02 16.00
C VAL A 235 -43.37 -23.61 16.02
N ILE A 236 -43.23 -22.95 14.87
CA ILE A 236 -42.66 -21.59 14.76
C ILE A 236 -43.72 -20.53 15.14
N GLU A 237 -44.99 -20.76 14.78
CA GLU A 237 -46.10 -19.84 15.12
C GLU A 237 -46.32 -19.66 16.63
N ARG A 238 -46.05 -20.69 17.45
CA ARG A 238 -46.19 -20.58 18.92
C ARG A 238 -45.18 -19.64 19.55
N ASN A 239 -44.02 -19.43 18.92
CA ASN A 239 -43.02 -18.50 19.43
C ASN A 239 -43.22 -17.06 18.94
N ILE A 240 -43.88 -16.86 17.79
CA ILE A 240 -44.16 -15.52 17.24
C ILE A 240 -45.31 -14.83 17.97
N LYS A 241 -46.28 -15.58 18.53
CA LYS A 241 -47.39 -15.03 19.33
C LYS A 241 -47.00 -14.55 20.73
N ARG A 242 -45.77 -14.77 21.20
CA ARG A 242 -45.19 -14.01 22.31
C ARG A 242 -44.57 -12.70 21.81
N ARG A 243 -45.36 -11.92 21.07
CA ARG A 243 -45.17 -10.47 20.98
C ARG A 243 -45.58 -9.86 22.32
N THR A 244 -44.71 -9.99 23.31
CA THR A 244 -44.69 -9.03 24.41
C THR A 244 -44.33 -7.70 23.78
N ARG A 245 -45.28 -6.76 23.77
CA ARG A 245 -44.99 -5.32 23.65
C ARG A 245 -44.24 -4.93 24.93
N ASP A 246 -42.99 -5.34 25.03
CA ASP A 246 -42.11 -4.76 26.03
C ASP A 246 -41.75 -3.38 25.51
N ARG A 247 -42.47 -2.39 26.05
CA ARG A 247 -42.02 -1.01 26.01
C ARG A 247 -40.70 -1.00 26.78
N PHE A 248 -39.57 -1.04 26.07
CA PHE A 248 -38.26 -0.73 26.62
C PHE A 248 -38.21 0.78 26.95
N ALA A 249 -39.02 1.21 27.91
CA ALA A 249 -38.97 2.55 28.46
C ALA A 249 -37.83 2.59 29.47
N GLY A 250 -36.73 3.25 29.10
CA GLY A 250 -35.59 3.48 29.99
C GLY A 250 -34.38 2.56 29.79
N ILE A 251 -34.37 1.71 28.75
CA ILE A 251 -33.20 0.89 28.45
C ILE A 251 -32.35 1.63 27.42
N THR A 252 -31.24 2.20 27.89
CA THR A 252 -30.19 2.75 27.04
C THR A 252 -29.61 1.60 26.22
N ALA A 253 -30.06 1.47 24.97
CA ALA A 253 -29.51 0.49 24.04
C ALA A 253 -28.10 0.94 23.66
N VAL A 254 -27.09 0.13 24.01
CA VAL A 254 -25.70 0.36 23.64
C VAL A 254 -25.37 -0.53 22.46
N ILE A 255 -24.94 0.08 21.36
CA ILE A 255 -24.47 -0.65 20.17
C ILE A 255 -23.00 -0.98 20.39
N ALA A 256 -22.66 -2.27 20.46
CA ALA A 256 -21.28 -2.72 20.50
C ALA A 256 -20.75 -2.95 19.09
N VAL A 257 -19.65 -2.30 18.72
CA VAL A 257 -18.94 -2.52 17.45
C VAL A 257 -17.62 -3.20 17.76
N THR A 258 -17.38 -4.37 17.17
CA THR A 258 -16.16 -5.14 17.37
C THR A 258 -15.49 -5.42 16.03
N GLY A 259 -14.16 -5.29 16.00
CA GLY A 259 -13.34 -5.70 14.87
C GLY A 259 -13.14 -7.22 14.89
N VAL A 260 -13.12 -7.85 13.72
CA VAL A 260 -12.78 -9.27 13.60
C VAL A 260 -11.26 -9.41 13.38
N ASN A 261 -10.62 -10.35 14.09
CA ASN A 261 -9.17 -10.58 13.98
C ASN A 261 -8.72 -11.11 12.60
N ARG A 262 -9.65 -11.52 11.72
CA ARG A 262 -9.38 -11.90 10.32
C ARG A 262 -10.54 -11.50 9.40
N GLY A 263 -10.22 -10.98 8.22
CA GLY A 263 -11.17 -10.54 7.18
C GLY A 263 -11.30 -9.01 7.04
N VAL A 264 -12.03 -8.56 6.01
CA VAL A 264 -12.24 -7.13 5.71
C VAL A 264 -13.12 -6.49 6.79
N GLY A 265 -12.49 -5.82 7.74
CA GLY A 265 -13.14 -5.23 8.91
C GLY A 265 -12.13 -4.84 9.97
N CYS A 266 -11.07 -4.14 9.57
CA CYS A 266 -10.03 -3.67 10.48
C CYS A 266 -10.60 -2.80 11.60
N THR A 267 -9.87 -2.70 12.71
CA THR A 267 -10.18 -1.82 13.85
C THR A 267 -10.53 -0.40 13.42
N HIS A 268 -9.90 0.11 12.36
CA HIS A 268 -10.21 1.41 11.77
C HIS A 268 -11.64 1.51 11.23
N THR A 269 -12.13 0.51 10.49
CA THR A 269 -13.53 0.49 10.00
C THR A 269 -14.53 0.42 11.14
N SER A 270 -14.21 -0.35 12.19
CA SER A 270 -15.03 -0.43 13.40
C SER A 270 -15.11 0.92 14.12
N ILE A 271 -14.00 1.65 14.21
CA ILE A 271 -13.95 3.02 14.76
C ILE A 271 -14.76 3.99 13.89
N LEU A 272 -14.66 3.90 12.56
CA LEU A 272 -15.41 4.77 11.65
C LEU A 272 -16.93 4.56 11.79
N ILE A 273 -17.37 3.31 11.86
CA ILE A 273 -18.78 2.96 12.08
C ILE A 273 -19.25 3.46 13.45
N ALA A 274 -18.45 3.24 14.50
CA ALA A 274 -18.78 3.69 15.84
C ALA A 274 -18.92 5.22 15.92
N ASN A 275 -18.00 5.96 15.30
CA ASN A 275 -18.04 7.42 15.22
C ASN A 275 -19.25 7.92 14.42
N HIS A 276 -19.61 7.25 13.32
CA HIS A 276 -20.79 7.60 12.54
C HIS A 276 -22.08 7.45 13.36
N LEU A 277 -22.23 6.34 14.08
CA LEU A 277 -23.38 6.05 14.92
C LEU A 277 -23.45 7.00 16.14
N ALA A 278 -22.32 7.31 16.77
CA ALA A 278 -22.26 8.28 17.85
C ALA A 278 -22.73 9.68 17.40
N ARG A 279 -22.35 10.12 16.18
CA ARG A 279 -22.81 11.39 15.59
C ARG A 279 -24.32 11.44 15.34
N GLN A 280 -24.97 10.28 15.19
CA GLN A 280 -26.42 10.18 15.05
C GLN A 280 -27.16 10.13 16.41
N GLY A 281 -26.43 10.24 17.53
CA GLY A 281 -26.99 10.25 18.87
C GLY A 281 -27.19 8.87 19.49
N TYR A 282 -26.64 7.81 18.88
CA TYR A 282 -26.66 6.48 19.48
C TYR A 282 -25.57 6.33 20.55
N SER A 283 -25.85 5.54 21.59
CA SER A 283 -24.85 5.13 22.57
C SER A 283 -24.04 3.96 21.99
N VAL A 284 -22.73 4.13 21.83
CA VAL A 284 -21.87 3.15 21.16
C VAL A 284 -20.67 2.80 22.04
N ALA A 285 -20.30 1.52 22.08
CA ALA A 285 -19.06 1.04 22.70
C ALA A 285 -18.23 0.26 21.66
N VAL A 286 -16.94 0.52 21.59
CA VAL A 286 -16.01 -0.27 20.77
C VAL A 286 -15.44 -1.37 21.65
N ALA A 287 -15.64 -2.62 21.27
CA ALA A 287 -15.18 -3.78 22.02
C ALA A 287 -14.04 -4.47 21.28
N ASP A 288 -12.90 -4.60 21.94
CA ASP A 288 -11.73 -5.31 21.40
C ASP A 288 -11.87 -6.81 21.69
N HIS A 289 -11.72 -7.64 20.67
CA HIS A 289 -11.90 -9.09 20.79
C HIS A 289 -10.56 -9.73 21.21
N VAL A 290 -10.32 -9.82 22.52
CA VAL A 290 -9.23 -10.64 23.06
C VAL A 290 -9.77 -12.05 23.32
N ILE A 291 -9.45 -13.00 22.43
CA ILE A 291 -9.55 -14.45 22.69
C ILE A 291 -8.15 -15.03 22.54
#